data_AF-A0A9E5WLY6-F1
#
_entry.id   AF-A0A9E5WLY6-F1
#
_cell.length_a   1.000
_cell.length_b   1.000
_cell.length_c   1.000
_cell.angle_alpha   90.00
_cell.angle_beta   90.00
_cell.angle_gamma   90.00
#
_symmetry.space_group_name_H-M   'P 1'
#
loop_
_entity.id
_entity.type
_entity.pdbx_description
1 polymer ?
#
loop_
_entity_poly.entity_id
_entity_poly.type
_entity_poly.pdbx_seq_one_letter_code
_entity_poly.pdbx_strand_id
1 'polypeptide(L)'
;METTESKMPRRQFVAMLARGTLTLGIGAVANQAHAAAVKRKMLLSLACGRIGVRARLAEAVELAARYGFEAVSPTMELAGLSDQELQSLL
;
A
#
# COMPACT_ATOMS: atom_id res chain seq x y z
N MET A 1 43.96 28.98 18.16
CA MET A 1 43.82 28.02 17.06
C MET A 1 42.33 27.79 16.88
N GLU A 2 41.70 28.61 16.03
CA GLU A 2 40.26 28.54 15.78
C GLU A 2 40.01 27.63 14.59
N THR A 3 39.37 26.49 14.83
CA THR A 3 38.92 25.58 13.78
C THR A 3 37.64 26.13 13.17
N THR A 4 37.72 26.69 11.96
CA THR A 4 36.55 27.12 11.19
C THR A 4 35.87 25.87 10.61
N GLU A 5 34.74 25.50 11.19
CA GLU A 5 33.86 24.43 10.69
C GLU A 5 33.28 24.85 9.33
N SER A 6 33.78 24.25 8.27
CA SER A 6 33.32 24.45 6.89
C SER A 6 31.92 23.85 6.72
N LYS A 7 30.89 24.69 6.88
CA LYS A 7 29.48 24.32 6.80
C LYS A 7 29.01 24.30 5.34
N MET A 8 29.19 23.17 4.67
CA MET A 8 28.74 23.00 3.28
C MET A 8 27.19 23.00 3.21
N PRO A 9 26.56 23.83 2.35
CA PRO A 9 25.11 23.95 2.31
C PRO A 9 24.45 22.70 1.70
N ARG A 10 23.50 22.12 2.44
CA ARG A 10 22.73 20.90 2.08
C ARG A 10 22.13 20.93 0.66
N ARG A 11 21.87 22.12 0.13
CA ARG A 11 21.34 22.33 -1.23
C ARG A 11 22.35 21.99 -2.33
N GLN A 12 23.65 22.15 -2.08
CA GLN A 12 24.70 21.74 -3.02
C GLN A 12 24.86 20.22 -3.07
N PHE A 13 24.62 19.52 -1.96
CA PHE A 13 24.60 18.05 -1.92
C PHE A 13 23.46 17.46 -2.76
N VAL A 14 22.25 18.03 -2.65
CA VAL A 14 21.09 17.61 -3.46
C VAL A 14 21.32 17.91 -4.95
N ALA A 15 21.94 19.06 -5.27
CA ALA A 15 22.28 19.41 -6.65
C ALA A 15 23.34 18.48 -7.27
N MET A 16 24.24 17.91 -6.46
CA MET A 16 25.26 16.95 -6.92
C MET A 16 24.65 15.57 -7.24
N LEU A 17 23.62 15.15 -6.49
CA LEU A 17 22.93 13.87 -6.73
C LEU A 17 21.96 13.92 -7.93
N ALA A 18 21.45 15.09 -8.29
CA ALA A 18 20.50 15.26 -9.39
C ALA A 18 21.11 15.11 -10.81
N ARG A 19 22.43 15.03 -10.94
CA ARG A 19 23.12 14.97 -12.26
C ARG A 19 23.55 13.55 -12.68
N GLY A 20 23.20 12.52 -11.91
CA GLY A 20 23.81 11.19 -12.01
C GLY A 20 23.05 10.10 -12.78
N THR A 21 21.78 10.24 -13.14
CA THR A 21 21.02 9.12 -13.74
C THR A 21 20.12 9.57 -14.90
N LEU A 22 20.71 9.74 -16.09
CA LEU A 22 19.96 9.92 -17.34
C LEU A 22 20.35 8.88 -18.41
N THR A 23 20.52 7.61 -18.06
CA THR A 23 20.62 6.58 -19.11
C THR A 23 19.87 5.30 -18.73
N LEU A 24 18.98 4.90 -19.66
CA LEU A 24 18.39 3.57 -19.86
C LEU A 24 17.13 3.23 -19.05
N GLY A 25 15.98 3.39 -19.69
CA GLY A 25 14.71 2.85 -19.22
C GLY A 25 13.50 3.20 -20.09
N ILE A 26 13.61 3.05 -21.42
CA ILE A 26 12.43 2.93 -22.29
C ILE A 26 11.92 1.50 -22.11
N GLY A 27 10.98 1.30 -21.20
CA GLY A 27 10.38 -0.02 -20.97
C GLY A 27 9.60 -0.06 -19.67
N ALA A 28 8.31 -0.36 -19.79
CA ALA A 28 7.31 -0.47 -18.74
C ALA A 28 6.80 0.86 -18.15
N VAL A 29 6.08 1.63 -18.98
CA VAL A 29 4.87 2.31 -18.47
C VAL A 29 3.85 1.22 -18.18
N ALA A 30 4.06 0.47 -17.09
CA ALA A 30 2.99 -0.28 -16.48
C ALA A 30 1.98 0.76 -16.03
N ASN A 31 0.83 0.76 -16.68
CA ASN A 31 -0.34 1.54 -16.34
C ASN A 31 -0.84 1.13 -14.94
N GLN A 32 -0.09 1.47 -13.90
CA GLN A 32 -0.62 1.61 -12.56
C GLN A 32 -1.40 2.92 -12.57
N ALA A 33 -2.59 2.87 -13.13
CA ALA A 33 -3.67 3.73 -12.71
C ALA A 33 -4.04 3.34 -11.27
N HIS A 34 -3.10 3.50 -10.34
CA HIS A 34 -3.45 3.97 -9.01
C HIS A 34 -3.98 5.38 -9.28
N ALA A 35 -5.29 5.45 -9.58
CA ALA A 35 -6.03 6.69 -9.49
C ALA A 35 -5.51 7.36 -8.23
N ALA A 36 -4.86 8.51 -8.37
CA ALA A 36 -4.17 9.19 -7.29
C ALA A 36 -5.18 9.35 -6.15
N ALA A 37 -5.17 8.36 -5.25
CA ALA A 37 -6.26 8.17 -4.33
C ALA A 37 -6.11 9.34 -3.40
N VAL A 38 -7.06 10.27 -3.46
CA VAL A 38 -7.23 11.28 -2.41
C VAL A 38 -7.01 10.54 -1.12
N LYS A 39 -5.95 10.91 -0.39
CA LYS A 39 -5.43 10.15 0.76
C LYS A 39 -6.53 10.12 1.81
N ARG A 40 -7.45 9.17 1.70
CA ARG A 40 -8.64 9.12 2.52
C ARG A 40 -8.16 8.83 3.93
N LYS A 41 -8.53 9.71 4.86
CA LYS A 41 -8.17 9.57 6.27
C LYS A 41 -8.85 8.35 6.91
N MET A 42 -9.83 7.75 6.23
CA MET A 42 -10.65 6.66 6.73
C MET A 42 -10.84 5.58 5.66
N LEU A 43 -10.67 4.33 6.08
CA LEU A 43 -10.88 3.14 5.26
C LEU A 43 -12.30 2.62 5.40
N LEU A 44 -12.86 2.09 4.32
CA LEU A 44 -14.17 1.44 4.33
C LEU A 44 -14.02 -0.08 4.56
N SER A 45 -14.48 -0.57 5.71
CA SER A 45 -14.41 -1.99 6.07
C SER A 45 -15.75 -2.71 5.89
N LEU A 46 -15.73 -3.86 5.20
CA LEU A 46 -16.86 -4.76 5.06
C LEU A 46 -16.97 -5.65 6.31
N ALA A 47 -18.11 -5.55 7.00
CA ALA A 47 -18.44 -6.38 8.15
C ALA A 47 -19.70 -7.22 7.84
N CYS A 48 -19.53 -8.34 7.14
CA CYS A 48 -20.63 -9.20 6.65
C CYS A 48 -21.64 -9.55 7.76
N GLY A 49 -21.16 -9.90 8.96
CA GLY A 49 -22.01 -10.25 10.09
C GLY A 49 -22.92 -9.12 10.58
N ARG A 50 -22.55 -7.86 10.37
CA ARG A 50 -23.35 -6.69 10.79
C ARG A 50 -24.51 -6.38 9.85
N ILE A 51 -24.45 -6.86 8.62
CA ILE A 51 -25.47 -6.67 7.59
C ILE A 51 -26.29 -7.95 7.35
N GLY A 52 -26.15 -8.97 8.20
CA GLY A 52 -26.86 -10.24 8.08
C GLY A 52 -26.37 -11.15 6.95
N VAL A 53 -25.26 -10.81 6.30
CA VAL A 53 -24.67 -11.63 5.24
C VAL A 53 -23.77 -12.69 5.86
N ARG A 54 -24.08 -13.95 5.61
CA ARG A 54 -23.23 -15.09 5.95
C ARG A 54 -22.29 -15.34 4.77
N ALA A 55 -21.06 -14.89 4.89
CA ALA A 55 -20.00 -15.13 3.92
C ALA A 55 -18.79 -15.71 4.65
N ARG A 56 -18.15 -16.73 4.06
CA ARG A 56 -16.84 -17.21 4.53
C ARG A 56 -15.77 -16.15 4.28
N LEU A 57 -14.60 -16.26 4.89
CA LEU A 57 -13.53 -15.26 4.75
C LEU A 57 -13.16 -15.00 3.28
N ALA A 58 -12.98 -16.05 2.47
CA ALA A 58 -12.67 -15.92 1.04
C ALA A 58 -13.79 -15.19 0.26
N GLU A 59 -15.04 -15.56 0.51
CA GLU A 59 -16.21 -14.91 -0.09
C GLU A 59 -16.31 -13.44 0.34
N ALA A 60 -15.99 -13.13 1.60
CA ALA A 60 -15.99 -11.77 2.11
C ALA A 60 -14.93 -10.90 1.43
N VAL A 61 -13.75 -11.44 1.13
CA VAL A 61 -12.71 -10.75 0.34
C VAL A 61 -13.19 -10.49 -1.08
N GLU A 62 -13.80 -11.48 -1.74
CA GLU A 62 -14.38 -11.28 -3.07
C GLU A 62 -15.49 -10.23 -3.08
N LEU A 63 -16.40 -10.27 -2.10
CA LEU A 63 -17.47 -9.29 -1.98
C LEU A 63 -16.92 -7.89 -1.71
N ALA A 64 -15.88 -7.77 -0.88
CA ALA A 64 -15.23 -6.48 -0.65
C ALA A 64 -14.66 -5.90 -1.95
N ALA A 65 -13.97 -6.71 -2.74
CA ALA A 65 -13.45 -6.30 -4.05
C ALA A 65 -14.57 -5.90 -5.02
N ARG A 66 -15.66 -6.69 -5.08
CA ARG A 66 -16.81 -6.45 -5.97
C ARG A 66 -17.57 -5.16 -5.64
N TYR A 67 -17.69 -4.82 -4.36
CA TYR A 67 -18.46 -3.66 -3.89
C TYR A 67 -17.61 -2.44 -3.52
N GLY A 68 -16.29 -2.50 -3.72
CA GLY A 68 -15.39 -1.36 -3.50
C GLY A 68 -15.07 -1.08 -2.02
N PHE A 69 -15.14 -2.09 -1.17
CA PHE A 69 -14.62 -2.02 0.20
C PHE A 69 -13.10 -2.20 0.19
N GLU A 70 -12.43 -1.58 1.16
CA GLU A 70 -10.96 -1.53 1.23
C GLU A 70 -10.38 -2.45 2.31
N ALA A 71 -11.23 -2.92 3.22
CA ALA A 71 -10.85 -3.83 4.27
C ALA A 71 -12.00 -4.80 4.55
N VAL A 72 -11.67 -5.97 5.10
CA VAL A 72 -12.64 -6.94 5.59
C VAL A 72 -12.47 -7.06 7.10
N SER A 73 -13.58 -7.05 7.84
CA SER A 73 -13.55 -7.29 9.28
C SER A 73 -13.15 -8.74 9.58
N PRO A 74 -12.30 -9.00 10.58
CA PRO A 74 -11.87 -10.34 10.91
C PRO A 74 -13.07 -11.19 11.34
N THR A 75 -13.08 -12.46 10.90
CA THR A 75 -14.07 -13.45 11.29
C THR A 75 -13.40 -14.59 12.05
N MET A 76 -14.17 -15.40 12.78
CA MET A 76 -13.62 -16.49 13.61
C MET A 76 -12.81 -17.52 12.81
N GLU A 77 -13.12 -17.71 11.52
CA GLU A 77 -12.40 -18.59 10.59
C GLU A 77 -10.92 -18.20 10.46
N LEU A 78 -10.57 -16.92 10.63
CA LEU A 78 -9.20 -16.43 10.52
C LEU A 78 -8.25 -17.10 11.52
N ALA A 79 -8.74 -17.48 12.70
CA ALA A 79 -7.91 -18.09 13.75
C ALA A 79 -7.48 -19.53 13.45
N GLY A 80 -8.13 -20.20 12.48
CA GLY A 80 -7.86 -21.60 12.14
C GLY A 80 -7.02 -21.80 10.89
N LEU A 81 -6.67 -20.73 10.18
CA LEU A 81 -5.93 -20.82 8.91
C LEU A 81 -4.43 -20.98 9.16
N SER A 82 -3.80 -21.84 8.37
CA SER A 82 -2.35 -21.89 8.24
C SER A 82 -1.79 -20.65 7.53
N ASP A 83 -0.51 -20.36 7.71
CA ASP A 83 0.16 -19.23 7.03
C ASP A 83 0.04 -19.32 5.50
N GLN A 84 0.04 -20.53 4.96
CA GLN A 84 -0.11 -20.77 3.51
C GLN A 84 -1.52 -20.43 3.02
N GLU A 85 -2.55 -20.78 3.79
CA GLU A 85 -3.94 -20.43 3.45
C GLU A 85 -4.17 -18.92 3.59
N LEU A 86 -3.55 -18.28 4.58
CA LEU A 86 -3.60 -16.81 4.73
C LEU A 86 -2.99 -16.10 3.51
N GLN A 87 -1.85 -16.58 3.02
CA GLN A 87 -1.19 -16.03 1.83
C GLN A 87 -2.04 -16.14 0.57
N SER A 88 -2.92 -17.13 0.47
CA SER A 88 -3.83 -17.26 -0.68
C SER A 88 -4.95 -16.21 -0.73
N LEU A 89 -5.15 -15.47 0.36
CA LEU A 89 -6.21 -14.46 0.53
C LEU A 89 -5.70 -13.01 0.42
N LEU A 90 -4.39 -12.81 0.23
CA LEU A 90 -3.73 -11.49 0.10
C LEU A 90 -3.41 -11.16 -1.35
#